data_AF-A0A0G0DEC1-F1
#
_entry.id   AF-A0A0G0DEC1-F1
#
_cell.length_a   1.000
_cell.length_b   1.000
_cell.length_c   1.000
_cell.angle_alpha   90.00
_cell.angle_beta   90.00
_cell.angle_gamma   90.00
#
_symmetry.space_group_name_H-M   'P 1'
#
loop_
_entity.id
_entity.type
_entity.pdbx_description
1 polymer ?
#
loop_
_entity_poly.entity_id
_entity_poly.type
_entity_poly.pdbx_seq_one_letter_code
_entity_poly.pdbx_strand_id
1 'polypeptide(L)'
;MNLNVKESYNTMVDFLDQLYWKTYSDDFGSFLGGLMFLPDGGTADPAEWEDWIDSVNNIKKLYDMKEENENVTFTLKQAYEIAQNFFDDYYKLTNSAYEDFGNLIKDMTLLENGESTNPEYWKNWIFSANKVKQLGDKADKMLIFLSRNV
;
A
#
# COMPACT_ATOMS: atom_id res chain seq x y z
N MET A 1 3.76 -10.81 10.64
CA MET A 1 4.49 -9.55 10.37
C MET A 1 3.47 -8.43 10.45
N ASN A 2 3.86 -7.30 11.06
CA ASN A 2 3.04 -6.10 11.08
C ASN A 2 3.76 -4.96 10.35
N LEU A 3 2.99 -4.11 9.71
CA LEU A 3 3.44 -2.96 8.93
C LEU A 3 2.91 -1.68 9.57
N ASN A 4 3.76 -0.66 9.75
CA ASN A 4 3.26 0.68 10.07
C ASN A 4 2.58 1.31 8.83
N VAL A 5 1.96 2.48 9.00
CA VAL A 5 1.24 3.18 7.92
C VAL A 5 2.09 3.35 6.66
N LYS A 6 3.34 3.78 6.80
CA LYS A 6 4.25 4.03 5.68
C LYS A 6 4.75 2.73 5.03
N GLU A 7 5.00 1.70 5.82
CA GLU A 7 5.35 0.36 5.31
C GLU A 7 4.19 -0.25 4.52
N SER A 8 2.94 -0.09 4.99
CA SER A 8 1.74 -0.50 4.26
C SER A 8 1.60 0.25 2.93
N TYR A 9 1.83 1.57 2.94
CA TYR A 9 1.80 2.39 1.72
C TYR A 9 2.86 1.94 0.71
N ASN A 10 4.11 1.80 1.14
CA ASN A 10 5.20 1.33 0.28
C ASN A 10 4.97 -0.09 -0.25
N THR A 11 4.32 -0.95 0.54
CA THR A 11 3.92 -2.29 0.11
C THR A 11 2.92 -2.21 -1.04
N MET A 12 1.94 -1.29 -0.94
CA MET A 12 0.96 -1.03 -1.99
C MET A 12 1.60 -0.50 -3.27
N VAL A 13 2.52 0.46 -3.17
CA VAL A 13 3.25 1.01 -4.32
C VAL A 13 4.09 -0.07 -5.01
N ASP A 14 4.86 -0.87 -4.27
CA ASP A 14 5.68 -1.94 -4.85
C ASP A 14 4.83 -3.06 -5.47
N PHE A 15 3.66 -3.35 -4.89
CA PHE A 15 2.70 -4.29 -5.46
C PHE A 15 2.12 -3.78 -6.79
N LEU A 16 1.74 -2.50 -6.87
CA LEU A 16 1.27 -1.89 -8.11
C LEU A 16 2.35 -1.82 -9.19
N ASP A 17 3.59 -1.50 -8.82
CA ASP A 17 4.73 -1.50 -9.76
C ASP A 17 4.93 -2.90 -10.36
N GLN A 18 4.85 -3.95 -9.55
CA GLN A 18 4.89 -5.33 -10.05
C GLN A 18 3.75 -5.65 -11.02
N LEU A 19 2.54 -5.11 -10.79
CA LEU A 19 1.42 -5.29 -11.71
C LEU A 19 1.65 -4.53 -13.02
N TYR A 20 2.12 -3.28 -12.94
CA TYR A 20 2.48 -2.48 -14.11
C TYR A 20 3.48 -3.21 -15.01
N TRP A 21 4.56 -3.78 -14.46
CA TRP A 21 5.54 -4.52 -15.27
C TRP A 21 5.01 -5.83 -15.87
N LYS A 22 3.92 -6.38 -15.31
CA LYS A 22 3.26 -7.59 -15.84
C LYS A 22 2.26 -7.26 -16.95
N THR A 23 1.52 -6.16 -16.82
CA THR A 23 0.40 -5.82 -17.72
C THR A 23 0.75 -4.72 -18.72
N TYR A 24 1.74 -3.89 -18.42
CA TYR A 24 2.04 -2.63 -19.10
C TYR A 24 0.82 -1.69 -19.20
N SER A 25 -0.05 -1.72 -18.19
CA SER A 25 -1.23 -0.86 -18.12
C SER A 25 -0.83 0.61 -17.95
N ASP A 26 -1.21 1.44 -18.91
CA ASP A 26 -1.00 2.90 -18.83
C ASP A 26 -1.73 3.51 -17.62
N ASP A 27 -2.85 2.93 -17.21
CA ASP A 27 -3.65 3.41 -16.06
C ASP A 27 -2.88 3.20 -14.75
N PHE A 28 -2.26 2.02 -14.58
CA PHE A 28 -1.37 1.77 -13.44
C PHE A 28 -0.13 2.67 -13.50
N GLY A 29 0.46 2.87 -14.68
CA GLY A 29 1.62 3.74 -14.85
C GLY A 29 1.32 5.20 -14.49
N SER A 30 0.18 5.72 -14.95
CA SER A 30 -0.29 7.07 -14.62
C SER A 30 -0.52 7.23 -13.13
N PHE A 31 -1.20 6.27 -12.49
CA PHE A 31 -1.48 6.32 -11.07
C PHE A 31 -0.20 6.23 -10.22
N LEU A 32 0.71 5.31 -10.56
CA LEU A 32 2.02 5.18 -9.90
C LEU A 32 2.84 6.48 -9.94
N GLY A 33 2.68 7.29 -10.99
CA GLY A 33 3.31 8.60 -11.09
C GLY A 33 2.94 9.55 -9.95
N GLY A 34 1.67 9.53 -9.50
CA GLY A 34 1.19 10.36 -8.37
C GLY A 34 1.65 9.86 -6.99
N LEU A 35 1.86 8.54 -6.86
CA LEU A 35 2.25 7.88 -5.62
C LEU A 35 3.75 7.98 -5.29
N MET A 36 4.57 8.50 -6.20
CA MET A 36 6.02 8.55 -6.02
C MET A 36 6.40 9.47 -4.86
N PHE A 37 7.21 8.99 -3.91
CA PHE A 37 7.78 9.87 -2.89
C PHE A 37 8.78 10.86 -3.48
N LEU A 38 8.59 12.13 -3.16
CA LEU A 38 9.51 13.24 -3.43
C LEU A 38 10.64 13.28 -2.39
N PRO A 39 11.74 14.02 -2.66
CA PRO A 39 12.88 14.11 -1.75
C PRO A 39 12.56 14.68 -0.35
N ASP A 40 11.46 15.41 -0.21
CA ASP A 40 10.97 15.95 1.06
C ASP A 40 10.17 14.93 1.88
N GLY A 41 9.93 13.73 1.34
CA GLY A 41 9.22 12.64 2.00
C GLY A 41 7.70 12.67 1.82
N GLY A 42 7.15 13.65 1.09
CA GLY A 42 5.77 13.66 0.63
C GLY A 42 5.59 12.90 -0.68
N THR A 43 4.36 12.64 -1.10
CA THR A 43 4.02 12.05 -2.41
C THR A 43 4.02 13.13 -3.50
N ALA A 44 4.18 12.73 -4.76
CA ALA A 44 4.18 13.64 -5.89
C ALA A 44 2.84 14.38 -6.03
N ASP A 45 1.75 13.69 -5.72
CA ASP A 45 0.46 14.32 -5.42
C ASP A 45 0.17 14.22 -3.91
N PRO A 46 0.20 15.32 -3.15
CA PRO A 46 -0.13 15.32 -1.73
C PRO A 46 -1.57 14.85 -1.42
N ALA A 47 -2.51 14.99 -2.36
CA ALA A 47 -3.88 14.52 -2.17
C ALA A 47 -3.95 13.00 -2.03
N GLU A 48 -3.12 12.27 -2.79
CA GLU A 48 -3.05 10.80 -2.73
C GLU A 48 -2.57 10.30 -1.35
N TRP A 49 -1.73 11.07 -0.65
CA TRP A 49 -1.34 10.73 0.71
C TRP A 49 -2.50 10.92 1.69
N GLU A 50 -3.26 12.01 1.57
CA GLU A 50 -4.44 12.23 2.41
C GLU A 50 -5.51 11.15 2.16
N ASP A 51 -5.77 10.80 0.91
CA ASP A 51 -6.70 9.73 0.52
C ASP A 51 -6.24 8.35 1.08
N TRP A 52 -4.94 8.10 1.10
CA TRP A 52 -4.37 6.93 1.78
C TRP A 52 -4.62 6.97 3.29
N ILE A 53 -4.41 8.12 3.94
CA ILE A 53 -4.65 8.29 5.38
C ILE A 53 -6.14 8.09 5.71
N ASP A 54 -7.05 8.52 4.84
CA ASP A 54 -8.48 8.26 4.99
C ASP A 54 -8.79 6.76 4.93
N SER A 55 -8.15 6.03 4.01
CA SER A 55 -8.27 4.56 3.91
C SER A 55 -7.76 3.87 5.18
N VAL A 56 -6.64 4.34 5.73
CA VAL A 56 -6.09 3.88 7.02
C VAL A 56 -7.09 4.11 8.15
N ASN A 57 -7.69 5.29 8.22
CA ASN A 57 -8.66 5.65 9.27
C ASN A 57 -9.93 4.80 9.17
N ASN A 58 -10.40 4.49 7.95
CA ASN A 58 -11.53 3.60 7.72
C ASN A 58 -11.27 2.20 8.27
N ILE A 59 -10.11 1.62 7.97
CA ILE A 59 -9.74 0.29 8.48
C ILE A 59 -9.52 0.30 9.99
N LYS A 60 -8.88 1.34 10.55
CA LYS A 60 -8.77 1.47 12.01
C LYS A 60 -10.14 1.46 12.68
N LYS A 61 -11.10 2.20 12.14
CA LYS A 61 -12.49 2.23 12.64
C LYS A 61 -13.16 0.87 12.52
N LEU A 62 -12.99 0.16 11.40
CA LEU A 62 -13.54 -1.18 11.18
C LEU A 62 -13.05 -2.20 12.23
N TYR A 63 -11.80 -2.07 12.65
CA TYR A 63 -11.16 -2.97 13.62
C TYR A 63 -11.11 -2.43 15.07
N ASP A 64 -11.83 -1.34 15.37
CA ASP A 64 -11.82 -0.64 16.69
C ASP A 64 -10.40 -0.33 17.22
N MET A 65 -9.49 0.05 16.31
CA MET A 65 -8.12 0.46 16.64
C MET A 65 -8.10 1.91 17.13
N LYS A 66 -7.38 2.16 18.23
CA LYS A 66 -7.41 3.47 18.93
C LYS A 66 -6.09 4.21 18.88
N GLU A 67 -5.04 3.55 18.43
CA GLU A 67 -3.71 4.10 18.29
C GLU A 67 -3.67 5.20 17.23
N GLU A 68 -2.85 6.22 17.44
CA GLU A 68 -2.57 7.23 16.43
C GLU A 68 -1.80 6.63 15.24
N ASN A 69 -1.88 7.27 14.07
CA ASN A 69 -1.31 6.74 12.83
C ASN A 69 0.22 6.51 12.90
N GLU A 70 0.92 7.24 13.77
CA GLU A 70 2.36 7.07 14.00
C GLU A 70 2.72 5.77 14.74
N ASN A 71 1.79 5.26 15.57
CA ASN A 71 2.04 4.13 16.47
C ASN A 71 1.27 2.86 16.09
N VAL A 72 0.26 3.00 15.23
CA VAL A 72 -0.55 1.86 14.77
C VAL A 72 0.26 0.97 13.83
N THR A 73 0.07 -0.33 13.97
CA THR A 73 0.60 -1.32 13.03
C THR A 73 -0.52 -2.25 12.57
N PHE A 74 -0.42 -2.69 11.32
CA PHE A 74 -1.41 -3.50 10.64
C PHE A 74 -0.85 -4.87 10.34
N THR A 75 -1.66 -5.90 10.50
CA THR A 75 -1.37 -7.21 9.92
C THR A 75 -1.32 -7.11 8.39
N LEU A 76 -0.71 -8.10 7.73
CA LEU A 76 -0.68 -8.17 6.26
C LEU A 76 -2.06 -8.05 5.62
N LYS A 77 -3.07 -8.69 6.24
CA LYS A 77 -4.47 -8.66 5.78
C LYS A 77 -5.06 -7.26 5.91
N GLN A 78 -4.88 -6.60 7.05
CA GLN A 78 -5.38 -5.24 7.26
C GLN A 78 -4.71 -4.24 6.32
N ALA A 79 -3.39 -4.33 6.13
CA ALA A 79 -2.68 -3.48 5.18
C ALA A 79 -3.17 -3.68 3.73
N TYR A 80 -3.51 -4.92 3.38
CA TYR A 80 -4.10 -5.25 2.08
C TYR A 80 -5.51 -4.65 1.92
N GLU A 81 -6.34 -4.73 2.95
CA GLU A 81 -7.68 -4.11 2.98
C GLU A 81 -7.61 -2.58 2.89
N ILE A 82 -6.58 -1.95 3.48
CA ILE A 82 -6.34 -0.50 3.30
C ILE A 82 -6.09 -0.19 1.82
N ALA A 83 -5.21 -0.96 1.16
CA ALA A 83 -4.95 -0.78 -0.28
C ALA A 83 -6.20 -1.00 -1.13
N GLN A 84 -7.03 -1.99 -0.79
CA GLN A 84 -8.30 -2.21 -1.49
C GLN A 84 -9.27 -1.05 -1.32
N ASN A 85 -9.42 -0.51 -0.10
CA ASN A 85 -10.28 0.64 0.12
C ASN A 85 -9.77 1.86 -0.66
N PHE A 86 -8.47 2.09 -0.65
CA PHE A 86 -7.83 3.17 -1.41
C PHE A 86 -8.10 3.08 -2.91
N PHE A 87 -7.92 1.90 -3.52
CA PHE A 87 -8.21 1.69 -4.93
C PHE A 87 -9.70 1.83 -5.27
N ASP A 88 -10.58 1.36 -4.39
CA ASP A 88 -12.02 1.49 -4.56
C ASP A 88 -12.48 2.96 -4.49
N ASP A 89 -11.92 3.75 -3.59
CA ASP A 89 -12.21 5.18 -3.48
C ASP A 89 -11.64 5.96 -4.69
N TYR A 90 -10.41 5.66 -5.11
CA TYR A 90 -9.84 6.21 -6.34
C TYR A 90 -10.69 5.89 -7.58
N TYR A 91 -11.13 4.64 -7.72
CA TYR A 91 -11.97 4.17 -8.83
C TYR A 91 -13.31 4.92 -8.87
N LYS A 92 -13.94 5.15 -7.71
CA LYS A 92 -15.18 5.93 -7.60
C LYS A 92 -14.99 7.42 -7.92
N LEU A 93 -13.93 8.04 -7.42
CA LEU A 93 -13.67 9.48 -7.57
C LEU A 93 -13.37 9.87 -9.01
N THR A 94 -12.53 9.09 -9.68
CA THR A 94 -12.12 9.38 -11.06
C THR A 94 -13.21 9.04 -12.08
N ASN A 95 -14.33 8.42 -11.66
CA ASN A 95 -15.31 7.77 -12.52
C ASN A 95 -14.60 6.96 -13.62
N SER A 96 -13.52 6.32 -13.19
CA SER A 96 -12.52 5.72 -14.04
C SER A 96 -13.21 4.69 -14.91
N ALA A 97 -13.32 4.95 -16.21
CA ALA A 97 -13.73 3.96 -17.20
C ALA A 97 -12.67 2.84 -17.38
N TYR A 98 -11.60 2.87 -16.58
CA TYR A 98 -10.47 1.96 -16.65
C TYR A 98 -10.85 0.59 -16.11
N GLU A 99 -11.02 -0.36 -17.03
CA GLU A 99 -11.32 -1.76 -16.72
C GLU A 99 -10.27 -2.35 -15.76
N ASP A 100 -9.03 -1.87 -15.81
CA ASP A 100 -7.89 -2.40 -15.06
C ASP A 100 -8.02 -2.23 -13.55
N PHE A 101 -8.52 -1.08 -13.05
CA PHE A 101 -8.76 -0.89 -11.61
C PHE A 101 -9.97 -1.68 -11.11
N GLY A 102 -11.04 -1.77 -11.92
CA GLY A 102 -12.17 -2.63 -11.61
C GLY A 102 -11.76 -4.11 -11.51
N ASN A 103 -10.92 -4.58 -12.44
CA ASN A 103 -10.34 -5.92 -12.43
C ASN A 103 -9.40 -6.11 -11.23
N LEU A 104 -8.56 -5.12 -10.92
CA LEU A 104 -7.69 -5.13 -9.76
C LEU A 104 -8.46 -5.34 -8.46
N ILE A 105 -9.47 -4.51 -8.19
CA ILE A 105 -10.28 -4.57 -6.97
C ILE A 105 -10.98 -5.93 -6.87
N LYS A 106 -11.56 -6.40 -7.98
CA LYS A 106 -12.20 -7.71 -8.07
C LYS A 106 -11.24 -8.84 -7.75
N ASP A 107 -10.03 -8.82 -8.30
CA ASP A 107 -9.00 -9.84 -8.11
C ASP A 107 -8.29 -9.77 -6.76
N MET A 108 -8.35 -8.61 -6.10
CA MET A 108 -7.88 -8.45 -4.72
C MET A 108 -8.92 -8.90 -3.70
N THR A 109 -10.21 -9.01 -4.04
CA THR A 109 -11.28 -9.28 -3.07
C THR A 109 -10.97 -10.50 -2.21
N LEU A 110 -10.92 -10.33 -0.88
CA LEU A 110 -10.64 -11.42 0.04
C LEU A 110 -11.87 -12.32 0.20
N LEU A 111 -11.65 -13.63 0.08
CA LEU A 111 -12.62 -14.68 0.33
C LEU A 111 -12.67 -15.02 1.82
N GLU A 112 -13.72 -15.73 2.25
CA GLU A 112 -13.89 -16.14 3.66
C GLU A 112 -12.73 -17.00 4.19
N ASN A 113 -12.01 -17.69 3.30
CA ASN A 113 -10.83 -18.48 3.64
C ASN A 113 -9.57 -17.62 3.88
N GLY A 114 -9.65 -16.30 3.71
CA GLY A 114 -8.56 -15.34 3.89
C GLY A 114 -7.62 -15.19 2.69
N GLU A 115 -7.90 -15.85 1.57
CA GLU A 115 -7.17 -15.67 0.30
C GLU A 115 -7.87 -14.63 -0.57
N SER A 116 -7.13 -13.95 -1.47
CA SER A 116 -7.76 -13.14 -2.51
C SER A 116 -8.37 -14.02 -3.60
N THR A 117 -9.41 -13.51 -4.28
CA THR A 117 -10.04 -14.11 -5.46
C THR A 117 -9.02 -14.50 -6.53
N ASN A 118 -7.93 -13.74 -6.67
CA ASN A 118 -6.74 -14.14 -7.40
C ASN A 118 -5.59 -14.45 -6.41
N PRO A 119 -5.28 -15.73 -6.10
CA PRO A 119 -4.27 -16.08 -5.11
C PRO A 119 -2.85 -15.56 -5.41
N GLU A 120 -2.56 -15.26 -6.68
CA GLU A 120 -1.29 -14.69 -7.10
C GLU A 120 -1.12 -13.26 -6.58
N TYR A 121 -2.21 -12.49 -6.45
CA TYR A 121 -2.15 -11.13 -5.93
C TYR A 121 -1.79 -11.12 -4.46
N TRP A 122 -2.36 -12.03 -3.67
CA TRP A 122 -1.96 -12.21 -2.28
C TRP A 122 -0.49 -12.61 -2.13
N LYS A 123 0.02 -13.50 -2.99
CA LYS A 123 1.44 -13.88 -2.99
C LYS A 123 2.35 -12.69 -3.32
N ASN A 124 2.02 -11.93 -4.36
CA ASN A 124 2.77 -10.73 -4.74
C ASN A 124 2.72 -9.67 -3.65
N TRP A 125 1.58 -9.51 -2.97
CA TRP A 125 1.46 -8.63 -1.80
C TRP A 125 2.41 -9.05 -0.68
N ILE A 126 2.41 -10.33 -0.29
CA ILE A 126 3.32 -10.85 0.73
C ILE A 126 4.79 -10.62 0.33
N PHE A 127 5.12 -10.84 -0.94
CA PHE A 127 6.47 -10.58 -1.46
C PHE A 127 6.86 -9.11 -1.29
N SER A 128 5.98 -8.19 -1.71
CA SER A 128 6.16 -6.74 -1.59
C SER A 128 6.38 -6.33 -0.12
N ALA A 129 5.55 -6.84 0.78
CA ALA A 129 5.63 -6.53 2.20
C ALA A 129 6.94 -6.99 2.82
N ASN A 130 7.40 -8.19 2.48
CA ASN A 130 8.68 -8.72 2.95
C ASN A 130 9.86 -7.89 2.41
N LYS A 131 9.80 -7.48 1.14
CA LYS A 131 10.82 -6.61 0.52
C LYS A 131 10.90 -5.27 1.24
N VAL A 132 9.75 -4.60 1.44
CA VAL A 132 9.67 -3.31 2.14
C VAL A 132 10.20 -3.41 3.57
N LYS A 133 9.77 -4.44 4.32
CA LYS A 133 10.22 -4.63 5.70
C LYS A 133 11.74 -4.82 5.80
N GLN A 134 12.31 -5.64 4.91
CA GLN A 134 13.76 -5.85 4.87
C GLN A 134 14.54 -4.58 4.52
N LEU A 135 14.00 -3.71 3.66
CA LEU A 135 14.63 -2.44 3.32
C LEU A 135 14.57 -1.44 4.49
N GLY A 136 13.44 -1.34 5.17
CA GLY A 136 13.29 -0.55 6.40
C GLY A 136 14.28 -0.96 7.48
N ASP A 137 14.34 -2.25 7.80
CA ASP A 137 15.26 -2.81 8.80
C ASP A 137 16.74 -2.53 8.47
N LYS A 138 17.11 -2.49 7.18
CA LYS A 138 18.47 -2.16 6.74
C LYS A 138 18.78 -0.68 6.92
N ALA A 139 17.84 0.19 6.57
CA ALA A 139 18.01 1.64 6.71
C ALA A 139 18.17 2.04 8.19
N ASP A 140 17.36 1.48 9.08
CA ASP A 140 17.44 1.75 10.52
C ASP A 140 18.77 1.30 11.11
N LYS A 141 19.28 0.13 10.69
CA LYS A 141 20.61 -0.36 11.10
C LYS A 141 21.73 0.58 10.63
N MET A 142 21.64 1.13 9.42
CA MET A 142 22.62 2.11 8.93
C MET A 142 22.58 3.41 9.74
N LEU A 143 21.40 3.95 10.05
CA LEU A 143 21.24 5.15 10.88
C LEU A 143 21.80 4.98 12.30
N ILE A 144 21.58 3.82 12.93
CA ILE A 144 22.16 3.50 14.25
C ILE A 144 23.69 3.39 14.16
N PHE A 145 24.22 2.80 13.09
CA PHE A 145 25.66 2.71 12.90
C PHE A 145 26.31 4.08 12.72
N LEU A 146 25.69 4.97 11.94
CA LEU A 146 26.19 6.33 11.73
C LEU A 146 26.11 7.19 13.00
N SER A 147 25.04 7.09 13.78
CA SER A 147 24.87 7.86 15.03
C SER A 147 25.80 7.43 16.18
N ARG A 148 26.39 6.23 16.12
CA ARG A 148 27.35 5.73 17.11
C ARG A 148 28.83 6.06 16.80
N ASN A 149 29.11 6.59 15.61
CA ASN A 149 30.46 6.93 15.16
C ASN A 149 30.70 8.45 15.09
N VAL A 150 29.87 9.24 15.78
CA VAL A 150 30.00 10.70 15.96
C VAL A 150 30.28 11.01 17.42
#